data_AF-A0A7C6A0G8-F1
#
_entry.id   AF-A0A7C6A0G8-F1
#
_cell.length_a   1.000
_cell.length_b   1.000
_cell.length_c   1.000
_cell.angle_alpha   90.00
_cell.angle_beta   90.00
_cell.angle_gamma   90.00
#
_symmetry.space_group_name_H-M   'P 1'
#
loop_
_entity.id
_entity.type
_entity.pdbx_description
1 polymer ?
#
loop_
_entity_poly.entity_id
_entity_poly.type
_entity_poly.pdbx_seq_one_letter_code
_entity_poly.pdbx_strand_id
1 'polypeptide(L)'
;MVVDRIEVYLDGASEPLAVLKEPPYRLNLDTRKIPDGEHVLRVVTHFRGGGEEIREIPFTVNNYPDVMVLGLDEGGEVAGTLELRLAVGEPELPVEPVRFNPIWYVVASVIVLGGIWAYFAL
;
A
#
# COMPACT_ATOMS: atom_id res chain seq x y z
N MET A 1 4.39 25.70 3.50
CA MET A 1 5.19 25.38 4.69
C MET A 1 6.25 24.36 4.29
N VAL A 2 7.54 24.61 4.56
CA VAL A 2 8.63 23.68 4.18
C VAL A 2 8.87 22.72 5.34
N VAL A 3 8.85 21.41 5.04
CA VAL A 3 9.15 20.36 6.01
C VAL A 3 10.62 20.44 6.41
N ASP A 4 10.89 20.39 7.71
CA ASP A 4 12.23 20.33 8.29
C ASP A 4 12.67 18.86 8.49
N ARG A 5 11.86 18.09 9.21
CA ARG A 5 12.04 16.65 9.39
C ARG A 5 10.72 15.96 9.71
N ILE A 6 10.67 14.66 9.44
CA ILE A 6 9.56 13.78 9.77
C ILE A 6 10.08 12.71 10.71
N GLU A 7 9.46 12.58 11.87
CA GLU A 7 9.75 11.55 12.86
C GLU A 7 8.62 10.53 12.87
N VAL A 8 8.96 9.25 12.83
CA VAL A 8 7.98 8.16 12.80
C VAL A 8 8.13 7.32 14.05
N TYR A 9 7.02 7.11 14.76
CA TYR A 9 6.94 6.31 15.98
C TYR A 9 5.97 5.15 15.79
N LEU A 10 6.21 4.05 16.49
CA LEU A 10 5.34 2.88 16.53
C LEU A 10 4.83 2.67 17.95
N ASP A 11 3.53 2.45 18.12
CA ASP A 11 2.86 2.09 19.37
C ASP A 11 3.17 3.01 20.57
N GLY A 12 3.37 4.30 20.29
CA GLY A 12 3.68 5.28 21.33
C GLY A 12 5.10 5.19 21.88
N ALA A 13 6.03 4.51 21.20
CA ALA A 13 7.44 4.47 21.58
C ALA A 13 8.02 5.87 21.81
N SER A 14 8.95 5.98 22.76
CA SER A 14 9.67 7.21 23.08
C SER A 14 10.74 7.56 22.06
N GLU A 15 11.30 6.56 21.39
CA GLU A 15 12.30 6.72 20.34
C GLU A 15 11.64 6.60 18.96
N PRO A 16 11.98 7.49 18.00
CA PRO A 16 11.48 7.37 16.64
C PRO A 16 12.15 6.18 15.93
N LEU A 17 11.35 5.38 15.23
CA LEU A 17 11.82 4.35 14.31
C LEU A 17 12.68 4.93 13.18
N ALA A 18 12.34 6.13 12.72
CA ALA A 18 13.08 6.82 11.68
C ALA A 18 12.91 8.33 11.79
N VAL A 19 13.96 9.05 11.38
CA VAL A 19 13.96 10.51 11.23
C VAL A 19 14.34 10.84 9.79
N LEU A 20 13.37 11.33 9.01
CA LEU A 20 13.52 11.63 7.60
C LEU A 20 13.70 13.15 7.42
N LYS A 21 14.85 13.59 6.92
CA LYS A 21 15.19 15.02 6.79
C LYS A 21 15.14 15.53 5.36
N GLU A 22 15.22 14.65 4.37
CA GLU A 22 15.33 15.02 2.96
C GLU A 22 14.38 14.20 2.09
N PRO A 23 13.80 14.80 1.03
CA PRO A 23 12.98 14.08 0.06
C PRO A 23 13.85 13.20 -0.85
N PRO A 24 13.37 12.03 -1.29
CA PRO A 24 12.05 11.45 -1.02
C PRO A 24 11.98 10.80 0.38
N TYR A 25 10.94 11.15 1.15
CA TYR A 25 10.70 10.59 2.48
C TYR A 25 10.24 9.13 2.37
N ARG A 26 11.19 8.19 2.47
CA ARG A 26 10.93 6.74 2.39
C ARG A 26 11.25 6.07 3.72
N LEU A 27 10.34 5.23 4.17
CA LEU A 27 10.51 4.38 5.35
C LEU A 27 10.37 2.92 4.90
N ASN A 28 11.40 2.11 5.19
CA ASN A 28 11.30 0.66 5.06
C ASN A 28 11.04 0.07 6.45
N LEU A 29 9.81 -0.40 6.66
CA LEU A 29 9.40 -1.03 7.91
C LEU A 29 9.42 -2.55 7.74
N ASP A 30 10.23 -3.25 8.54
CA ASP A 30 10.26 -4.71 8.56
C ASP A 30 9.20 -5.23 9.55
N THR A 31 8.02 -5.61 9.03
CA THR A 31 6.87 -6.05 9.84
C THR A 31 7.10 -7.40 10.54
N ARG A 32 8.12 -8.16 10.14
CA ARG A 32 8.49 -9.44 10.79
C ARG A 32 9.07 -9.25 12.19
N LYS A 33 9.50 -8.03 12.51
CA LYS A 33 10.02 -7.65 13.84
C LYS A 33 8.93 -7.08 14.74
N ILE A 34 7.74 -6.86 14.20
CA ILE A 34 6.58 -6.32 14.91
C ILE A 34 5.69 -7.52 15.29
N PRO A 35 5.21 -7.61 16.54
CA PRO A 35 4.23 -8.62 16.92
C PRO A 35 2.99 -8.57 16.04
N ASP A 36 2.22 -9.66 16.00
CA ASP A 36 0.93 -9.65 15.31
C ASP A 36 -0.13 -8.96 16.19
N GLY A 37 -1.04 -8.21 15.54
CA GLY A 37 -2.09 -7.48 16.22
C GLY A 37 -2.31 -6.07 15.67
N GLU A 38 -3.05 -5.26 16.45
CA GLU A 38 -3.29 -3.86 16.15
C GLU A 38 -2.11 -2.99 16.59
N HIS A 39 -1.67 -2.12 15.69
CA HIS A 39 -0.56 -1.20 15.88
C HIS A 39 -0.95 0.20 15.43
N VAL A 40 -0.26 1.20 15.97
CA VAL A 40 -0.47 2.60 15.58
C VAL A 40 0.84 3.23 15.18
N LEU A 41 0.88 3.72 13.94
CA LEU A 41 2.03 4.47 13.42
C LEU A 41 1.75 5.97 13.59
N ARG A 42 2.57 6.62 14.40
CA ARG A 42 2.46 8.06 14.68
C ARG A 42 3.54 8.81 13.91
N VAL A 43 3.13 9.66 12.98
CA VAL A 43 4.01 10.49 12.15
C VAL A 43 3.96 11.91 12.67
N VAL A 44 5.11 12.45 13.10
CA VAL A 44 5.27 13.82 13.55
C VAL A 44 6.08 14.59 12.51
N THR A 45 5.44 15.56 11.86
CA THR A 45 6.07 16.41 10.84
C THR A 45 6.43 17.74 11.47
N HIS A 46 7.72 18.06 11.52
CA HIS A 46 8.20 19.37 11.96
C HIS A 46 8.39 20.27 10.73
N PHE A 47 7.83 21.47 10.78
CA PHE A 47 8.01 22.48 9.73
C PHE A 47 9.07 23.50 10.16
N ARG A 48 9.82 24.06 9.20
CA ARG A 48 10.81 25.12 9.47
C ARG A 48 10.23 26.38 10.13
N GLY A 49 8.92 26.57 10.06
CA GLY A 49 8.20 27.67 10.71
C GLY A 49 7.85 27.41 12.18
N GLY A 50 8.31 26.31 12.78
CA GLY A 50 8.04 25.94 14.17
C GLY A 50 6.71 25.23 14.41
N GLY A 51 5.88 25.06 13.37
CA GLY A 51 4.66 24.25 13.45
C GLY A 51 4.99 22.75 13.46
N GLU A 52 4.13 21.98 14.13
CA GLU A 52 4.17 20.52 14.15
C GLU A 52 2.81 19.96 13.75
N GLU A 53 2.81 18.88 12.97
CA GLU A 53 1.61 18.13 12.59
C GLU A 53 1.78 16.67 12.99
N ILE A 54 0.80 16.14 13.72
CA ILE A 54 0.80 14.76 14.21
C ILE A 54 -0.32 14.01 13.47
N ARG A 55 0.05 12.87 12.88
CA ARG A 55 -0.91 11.96 12.23
C ARG A 55 -0.74 10.55 12.80
N GLU A 56 -1.84 9.99 13.27
CA GLU A 56 -1.91 8.61 13.75
C GLU A 56 -2.59 7.73 12.69
N ILE A 57 -1.95 6.62 12.35
CA ILE A 57 -2.40 5.69 11.32
C ILE A 57 -2.48 4.30 11.97
N PRO A 58 -3.68 3.82 12.32
CA PRO A 58 -3.84 2.45 12.81
C PRO A 58 -3.62 1.46 11.66
N PHE A 59 -2.95 0.35 11.95
CA PHE A 59 -2.75 -0.76 11.02
C PHE A 59 -2.68 -2.09 11.78
N THR A 60 -2.95 -3.20 11.10
CA THR A 60 -2.89 -4.53 11.70
C THR A 60 -1.74 -5.30 11.07
N VAL A 61 -0.89 -5.89 11.91
CA VAL A 61 0.18 -6.81 11.48
C VAL A 61 -0.32 -8.23 11.63
N ASN A 62 -0.20 -9.02 10.57
CA ASN A 62 -0.43 -10.45 10.59
C ASN A 62 0.67 -11.16 9.80
N ASN A 63 1.62 -11.74 10.53
CA ASN A 63 2.71 -12.52 9.96
C ASN A 63 2.42 -14.04 9.96
N TYR A 64 1.24 -14.48 10.44
CA TYR A 64 0.86 -15.90 10.36
C TYR A 64 0.43 -16.28 8.94
N PRO A 65 0.78 -17.49 8.47
CA PRO A 65 0.21 -18.04 7.25
C PRO A 65 -1.30 -18.24 7.46
N ASP A 66 -2.11 -17.49 6.72
CA ASP A 66 -3.56 -17.60 6.77
C ASP A 66 -4.05 -18.51 5.64
N VAL A 67 -4.99 -19.40 5.95
CA VAL A 67 -5.59 -20.31 4.97
C VAL A 67 -6.99 -19.81 4.70
N MET A 68 -7.13 -19.05 3.62
CA MET A 68 -8.44 -18.58 3.18
C MET A 68 -9.15 -19.69 2.39
N VAL A 69 -10.24 -20.20 2.98
CA VAL A 69 -11.11 -21.17 2.32
C VAL A 69 -12.17 -20.40 1.53
N LEU A 70 -12.06 -20.40 0.21
CA LEU A 70 -13.04 -19.79 -0.68
C LEU A 70 -14.11 -20.82 -1.07
N GLY A 71 -15.38 -20.46 -0.88
CA GLY A 71 -16.53 -21.29 -1.27
C GLY A 71 -17.30 -21.94 -0.12
N LEU A 72 -16.96 -21.64 1.14
CA LEU A 72 -17.72 -22.07 2.31
C LEU A 72 -17.79 -20.93 3.34
N ASP A 73 -19.00 -20.52 3.71
CA ASP A 73 -19.20 -19.51 4.75
C ASP A 73 -19.22 -20.16 6.14
N GLU A 74 -18.71 -19.44 7.15
CA GLU A 74 -18.78 -19.90 8.55
C GLU A 74 -20.25 -20.11 8.97
N GLY A 75 -20.59 -21.34 9.35
CA GLY A 75 -21.94 -21.72 9.78
C GLY A 75 -22.94 -21.96 8.63
N GLY A 76 -22.50 -21.94 7.37
CA GLY A 76 -23.36 -22.26 6.23
C GLY A 76 -23.64 -23.76 6.10
N GLU A 77 -24.89 -24.13 5.86
CA GLU A 77 -25.26 -25.50 5.45
C GLU A 77 -25.02 -25.67 3.95
N VAL A 78 -24.22 -26.67 3.57
CA VAL A 78 -23.93 -27.02 2.17
C VAL A 78 -24.42 -28.43 1.86
N ALA A 79 -24.93 -28.64 0.64
CA ALA A 79 -25.46 -29.93 0.18
C ALA A 79 -24.91 -30.28 -1.22
N GLY A 80 -24.57 -31.55 -1.43
CA GLY A 80 -24.01 -32.06 -2.69
C GLY A 80 -22.47 -32.01 -2.75
N THR A 81 -21.91 -31.89 -3.96
CA THR A 81 -20.45 -31.80 -4.16
C THR A 81 -20.04 -30.34 -4.23
N LEU A 82 -19.21 -29.90 -3.28
CA LEU A 82 -18.68 -28.54 -3.20
C LEU A 82 -17.19 -28.54 -3.59
N GLU A 83 -16.82 -27.74 -4.58
CA GLU A 83 -15.43 -27.55 -4.99
C GLU A 83 -14.82 -26.41 -4.17
N LEU A 84 -13.98 -26.74 -3.19
CA LEU A 84 -13.33 -25.76 -2.33
C LEU A 84 -12.02 -25.29 -2.94
N ARG A 85 -11.79 -23.96 -2.94
CA ARG A 85 -10.49 -23.38 -3.30
C ARG A 85 -9.79 -22.92 -2.04
N LEU A 86 -8.66 -23.54 -1.74
CA LEU A 86 -7.80 -23.16 -0.62
C LEU A 86 -6.75 -22.19 -1.15
N ALA A 87 -6.75 -20.95 -0.66
CA ALA A 87 -5.71 -19.97 -0.91
C ALA A 87 -4.91 -19.79 0.38
N VAL A 88 -3.64 -20.19 0.36
CA VAL A 88 -2.72 -19.89 1.47
C VAL A 88 -2.13 -18.51 1.22
N GLY A 89 -2.47 -17.57 2.09
CA GLY A 89 -1.83 -16.27 2.14
C GLY A 89 -0.43 -16.42 2.72
N GLU A 90 0.56 -16.70 1.87
CA GLU A 90 1.96 -16.59 2.26
C GLU A 90 2.38 -15.11 2.20
N PRO A 91 2.93 -14.52 3.27
CA PRO A 91 3.35 -13.11 3.29
C PRO A 91 4.47 -12.78 2.28
N GLU A 92 5.07 -13.80 1.65
CA GLU A 92 6.17 -13.67 0.71
C GLU A 92 5.77 -13.64 -0.77
N LEU A 93 4.49 -13.70 -1.15
CA LEU A 93 4.15 -13.53 -2.56
C LEU A 93 4.57 -12.12 -3.00
N PRO A 94 5.57 -11.99 -3.90
CA PRO A 94 5.97 -10.67 -4.37
C PRO A 94 4.75 -10.08 -5.05
N VAL A 95 4.25 -8.95 -4.51
CA VAL A 95 3.24 -8.16 -5.19
C VAL A 95 3.84 -7.82 -6.55
N GLU A 96 3.40 -8.51 -7.61
CA GLU A 96 3.85 -8.18 -8.96
C GLU A 96 3.42 -6.73 -9.19
N PRO A 97 4.37 -5.77 -9.29
CA PRO A 97 3.99 -4.42 -9.60
C PRO A 97 3.30 -4.48 -10.95
N VAL A 98 2.07 -3.95 -11.03
CA VAL A 98 1.35 -3.87 -12.31
C VAL A 98 2.28 -3.20 -13.31
N ARG A 99 2.79 -4.00 -14.27
CA ARG A 99 3.80 -3.53 -15.20
C ARG A 99 3.11 -2.68 -16.25
N PHE A 100 3.00 -1.40 -15.95
CA PHE A 100 2.45 -0.41 -16.86
C PHE A 100 3.42 -0.21 -18.04
N ASN A 101 2.97 -0.50 -19.26
CA ASN A 101 3.73 -0.20 -20.47
C ASN A 101 3.24 1.12 -21.09
N PRO A 102 3.99 2.23 -20.95
CA PRO A 102 3.57 3.56 -21.42
C PRO A 102 3.46 3.65 -22.95
N ILE A 103 4.04 2.72 -23.70
CA ILE A 103 4.04 2.72 -25.17
C ILE A 103 2.61 2.70 -25.72
N TRP A 104 1.70 1.94 -25.10
CA TRP A 104 0.32 1.83 -25.57
C TRP A 104 -0.46 3.15 -25.50
N TYR A 105 -0.16 4.01 -24.53
CA TYR A 105 -0.77 5.34 -24.43
C TYR A 105 -0.27 6.28 -25.52
N VAL A 106 1.02 6.18 -25.88
CA VAL A 106 1.59 6.95 -27.00
C VAL A 106 0.95 6.49 -28.31
N VAL A 107 0.84 5.18 -28.54
CA VAL A 107 0.18 4.63 -29.73
C VAL A 107 -1.28 5.09 -29.81
N ALA A 108 -2.05 4.96 -28.71
CA ALA A 108 -3.43 5.41 -28.66
C ALA A 108 -3.55 6.93 -28.93
N SER A 109 -2.66 7.74 -28.36
CA SER A 109 -2.64 9.19 -28.57
C SER A 109 -2.36 9.56 -30.02
N VAL A 110 -1.42 8.88 -30.68
CA VAL A 110 -1.11 9.10 -32.10
C VAL A 110 -2.29 8.72 -32.99
N ILE A 111 -2.98 7.61 -32.70
CA ILE A 111 -4.17 7.18 -33.44
C ILE A 111 -5.29 8.21 -33.29
N VAL A 112 -5.57 8.66 -32.07
CA VAL A 112 -6.63 9.64 -31.79
C VAL A 112 -6.31 10.98 -32.46
N LEU A 113 -5.12 11.52 -32.25
CA LEU A 113 -4.72 12.81 -32.84
C LEU A 113 -4.65 12.73 -34.37
N GLY A 114 -4.15 11.63 -34.92
CA GLY A 114 -4.12 11.39 -36.36
C GLY A 114 -5.50 11.29 -36.98
N GLY A 115 -6.44 10.61 -36.31
CA GLY A 115 -7.85 10.52 -36.75
C GLY A 115 -8.56 11.87 -36.71
N ILE A 116 -8.34 12.67 -35.67
CA ILE A 116 -8.86 14.04 -35.57
C ILE A 116 -8.29 14.89 -36.72
N TRP A 117 -6.98 14.84 -36.93
CA TRP A 117 -6.33 15.61 -37.99
C TRP A 117 -6.86 15.22 -39.38
N ALA A 118 -6.98 13.93 -39.66
CA ALA A 118 -7.52 13.42 -40.92
C ALA A 118 -8.98 13.83 -41.16
N TYR A 119 -9.80 13.92 -40.10
CA TYR A 119 -11.19 14.38 -40.19
C TYR A 119 -11.30 15.86 -40.59
N PHE A 120 -10.38 16.72 -40.10
CA PHE A 120 -10.38 18.15 -40.44
C PHE A 120 -9.58 18.49 -41.71
N ALA A 121 -8.76 17.57 -42.21
CA ALA A 121 -7.97 17.75 -43.43
C ALA A 121 -8.70 17.33 -44.71
N LEU A 122 -9.95 16.88 -44.60
CA LEU A 122 -10.84 16.45 -45.70
C LEU A 122 -11.95 17.48 -45.93
#